data_AF-A0A4U1FLL9-F1
#
_entry.id   AF-A0A4U1FLL9-F1
#
_cell.length_a   1.000
_cell.length_b   1.000
_cell.length_c   1.000
_cell.angle_alpha   90.00
_cell.angle_beta   90.00
_cell.angle_gamma   90.00
#
_symmetry.space_group_name_H-M   'P 1'
#
loop_
_entity.id
_entity.type
_entity.pdbx_description
1 polymer ?
#
loop_
_entity_poly.entity_id
_entity_poly.type
_entity_poly.pdbx_seq_one_letter_code
_entity_poly.pdbx_strand_id
1 'polypeptide(L)'
;IIQDRIFKHISRNSLIWNKHPGGLFVLPQYSSYLGDFPYYYANLGLKPPSKFTAVIHAVTPLVSQSQPVLKLLVAAAKSQYCAQIIVLWNCDKPLPAKHRWPATAVPVIVIEGESKP
;
A
#
# COMPACT_ATOMS: atom_id res chain seq x y z
N ILE A 1 -16.19 13.30 8.31
CA ILE A 1 -15.94 11.85 8.58
C ILE A 1 -16.91 11.28 9.60
N ILE A 2 -16.88 11.62 10.90
CA ILE A 2 -17.82 11.03 11.88
C ILE A 2 -19.28 11.45 11.59
N GLN A 3 -19.51 12.73 11.30
CA GLN A 3 -20.83 13.23 10.91
C GLN A 3 -21.38 12.53 9.66
N ASP A 4 -20.54 12.33 8.62
CA ASP A 4 -20.93 11.60 7.40
C ASP A 4 -21.26 10.13 7.68
N ARG A 5 -20.62 9.50 8.69
CA ARG A 5 -20.90 8.11 9.09
C ARG A 5 -22.23 7.98 9.85
N ILE A 6 -22.63 9.02 10.58
CA ILE A 6 -23.89 9.06 11.34
C ILE A 6 -25.06 9.43 10.44
N PHE A 7 -24.90 10.44 9.57
CA PHE A 7 -25.96 10.96 8.73
C PHE A 7 -25.76 10.60 7.26
N LYS A 8 -26.02 9.33 6.93
CA LYS A 8 -25.81 8.76 5.57
C LYS A 8 -26.55 9.52 4.46
N HIS A 9 -27.70 10.12 4.75
CA HIS A 9 -28.56 10.81 3.78
C HIS A 9 -28.04 12.20 3.36
N ILE A 10 -27.16 12.81 4.15
CA ILE A 10 -26.43 14.05 3.82
C ILE A 10 -24.93 13.80 3.64
N SER A 11 -24.51 12.53 3.62
CA SER A 11 -23.10 12.16 3.54
C SER A 11 -22.56 12.47 2.15
N ARG A 12 -21.36 13.06 2.11
CA ARG A 12 -20.65 13.34 0.86
C ARG A 12 -20.23 12.02 0.19
N ASN A 13 -20.14 12.02 -1.15
CA ASN A 13 -19.81 10.83 -1.94
C ASN A 13 -18.53 10.13 -1.42
N SER A 14 -18.64 8.84 -1.09
CA SER A 14 -17.58 8.02 -0.51
C SER A 14 -16.41 7.73 -1.47
N LEU A 15 -16.60 7.92 -2.77
CA LEU A 15 -15.52 7.85 -3.78
C LEU A 15 -14.48 8.98 -3.60
N ILE A 16 -14.80 9.99 -2.78
CA ILE A 16 -13.94 11.14 -2.48
C ILE A 16 -13.41 10.99 -1.06
N TRP A 17 -12.53 10.02 -0.82
CA TRP A 17 -11.70 10.09 0.38
C TRP A 17 -10.88 11.39 0.29
N ASN A 18 -11.17 12.33 1.19
CA ASN A 18 -10.65 13.70 1.29
C ASN A 18 -11.17 14.73 0.25
N LYS A 19 -12.35 15.34 0.50
CA LYS A 19 -12.63 16.70 -0.02
C LYS A 19 -12.36 17.76 1.06
N HIS A 20 -11.94 18.93 0.60
CA HIS A 20 -11.15 19.99 1.25
C HIS A 20 -11.31 20.24 2.78
N PRO A 21 -10.20 20.54 3.50
CA PRO A 21 -8.81 20.63 3.03
C PRO A 21 -8.08 19.29 3.22
N GLY A 22 -8.80 18.17 3.11
CA GLY A 22 -8.27 16.85 3.44
C GLY A 22 -6.99 16.55 2.67
N GLY A 23 -5.88 16.47 3.40
CA GLY A 23 -4.55 16.21 2.87
C GLY A 23 -4.53 14.92 2.08
N LEU A 24 -4.46 15.05 0.76
CA LEU A 24 -4.20 13.95 -0.15
C LEU A 24 -2.74 14.06 -0.53
N PHE A 25 -1.99 13.04 -0.13
CA PHE A 25 -0.69 12.67 -0.69
C PHE A 25 -0.69 12.97 -2.19
N VAL A 26 -0.06 14.08 -2.57
CA VAL A 26 0.21 14.43 -3.95
C VAL A 26 1.41 13.64 -4.41
N LEU A 27 1.44 13.30 -5.69
CA LEU A 27 2.59 12.66 -6.31
C LEU A 27 3.87 13.40 -5.91
N PRO A 28 5.00 12.69 -5.69
CA PRO A 28 6.26 13.34 -5.29
C PRO A 28 6.71 14.41 -6.29
N GLN A 29 6.29 14.29 -7.55
CA GLN A 29 6.45 15.28 -8.60
C GLN A 29 5.10 15.75 -9.12
N TYR A 30 5.02 17.03 -9.50
CA TYR A 30 3.85 17.59 -10.17
C TYR A 30 3.54 16.84 -11.46
N SER A 31 2.27 16.50 -11.68
CA SER A 31 1.77 15.99 -12.96
C SER A 31 0.69 16.92 -13.52
N SER A 32 0.77 17.20 -14.82
CA SER A 32 -0.26 17.91 -15.58
C SER A 32 -1.36 16.98 -16.10
N TYR A 33 -1.19 15.66 -15.99
CA TYR A 33 -2.16 14.67 -16.43
C TYR A 33 -3.13 14.31 -15.30
N LEU A 34 -4.41 14.67 -15.47
CA LEU A 34 -5.44 14.42 -14.45
C LEU A 34 -5.63 12.92 -14.14
N GLY A 35 -5.31 12.03 -15.08
CA GLY A 35 -5.42 10.58 -14.89
C GLY A 35 -4.34 9.99 -13.97
N ASP A 36 -3.33 10.75 -13.55
CA ASP A 36 -2.38 10.28 -12.53
C ASP A 36 -2.94 10.40 -11.11
N PHE A 37 -4.05 11.13 -10.95
CA PHE A 37 -4.64 11.37 -9.66
C PHE A 37 -5.89 10.51 -9.47
N PRO A 38 -5.94 9.66 -8.42
CA PRO A 38 -7.03 8.71 -8.23
C PRO A 38 -8.39 9.39 -8.01
N TYR A 39 -8.40 10.64 -7.55
CA TYR A 39 -9.62 11.41 -7.32
C TYR A 39 -10.31 11.93 -8.59
N TYR A 40 -9.65 11.90 -9.76
CA TYR A 40 -10.29 12.26 -11.03
C TYR A 40 -10.85 11.06 -11.82
N TYR A 41 -10.66 9.83 -11.35
CA TYR A 41 -11.04 8.63 -12.12
C TYR A 41 -12.53 8.60 -12.48
N ALA A 42 -13.39 8.91 -11.51
CA ALA A 42 -14.84 8.95 -11.74
C ALA A 42 -15.24 10.01 -12.78
N ASN A 43 -14.65 11.21 -12.72
CA ASN A 43 -14.96 12.32 -13.62
C ASN A 43 -14.47 12.06 -15.05
N LEU A 44 -13.37 11.32 -15.19
CA LEU A 44 -12.76 11.00 -16.48
C LEU A 44 -13.28 9.68 -17.08
N GLY A 45 -14.17 8.96 -16.38
CA GLY A 45 -14.61 7.62 -16.78
C GLY A 45 -13.49 6.57 -16.75
N LEU A 46 -12.38 6.86 -16.07
CA LEU A 46 -11.26 5.95 -15.90
C LEU A 46 -11.59 4.92 -14.82
N LYS A 47 -11.18 3.67 -15.07
CA LYS A 47 -11.28 2.60 -14.08
C LYS A 47 -9.94 2.44 -13.37
N PRO A 48 -9.92 2.34 -12.03
CA PRO A 48 -8.68 2.02 -11.33
C PRO A 48 -8.15 0.65 -11.77
N PRO A 49 -6.82 0.42 -11.64
CA PRO A 49 -6.25 -0.90 -11.88
C PRO A 49 -6.96 -1.97 -11.04
N SER A 50 -7.20 -3.13 -11.65
CA SER A 50 -7.87 -4.26 -10.98
C SER A 50 -6.98 -4.98 -9.96
N LYS A 51 -5.68 -4.65 -9.94
CA LYS A 51 -4.69 -5.23 -9.03
C LYS A 51 -4.07 -4.14 -8.15
N PHE A 52 -3.73 -4.52 -6.92
CA PHE A 52 -3.06 -3.66 -5.95
C PHE A 52 -1.59 -4.04 -5.78
N THR A 53 -0.79 -3.08 -5.34
CA THR A 53 0.56 -3.32 -4.82
C THR A 53 0.50 -3.31 -3.30
N ALA A 54 0.97 -4.38 -2.65
CA ALA A 54 1.04 -4.42 -1.19
C ALA A 54 2.33 -3.73 -0.73
N VAL A 55 2.23 -2.77 0.19
CA VAL A 55 3.41 -2.18 0.84
C VAL A 55 3.40 -2.63 2.30
N ILE A 56 4.44 -3.35 2.71
CA ILE A 56 4.60 -3.90 4.06
C ILE A 56 5.79 -3.23 4.72
N HIS A 57 5.55 -2.46 5.78
CA HIS A 57 6.62 -1.87 6.59
C HIS A 57 7.08 -2.88 7.65
N ALA A 58 8.31 -3.37 7.49
CA ALA A 58 8.92 -4.34 8.39
C ALA A 58 9.84 -3.62 9.38
N VAL A 59 9.36 -3.47 10.62
CA VAL A 59 10.11 -2.84 11.73
C VAL A 59 10.70 -3.85 12.71
N THR A 60 10.48 -5.14 12.49
CA THR A 60 10.99 -6.22 13.33
C THR A 60 11.75 -7.24 12.49
N PRO A 61 12.80 -7.88 13.05
CA PRO A 61 13.60 -8.82 12.29
C PRO A 61 12.85 -10.11 12.01
N LEU A 62 13.12 -10.73 10.84
CA LEU A 62 12.53 -12.01 10.46
C LEU A 62 13.31 -13.16 11.10
N VAL A 63 12.83 -13.59 12.26
CA VAL A 63 13.43 -14.67 13.06
C VAL A 63 12.66 -15.98 12.95
N SER A 64 11.37 -15.95 12.60
CA SER A 64 10.53 -17.15 12.51
C SER A 64 9.44 -17.00 11.46
N GLN A 65 9.16 -18.09 10.71
CA GLN A 65 8.07 -18.17 9.73
C GLN A 65 6.68 -17.94 10.34
N SER A 66 6.55 -18.10 11.65
CA SER A 66 5.29 -17.87 12.37
C SER A 66 4.98 -16.39 12.62
N GLN A 67 5.91 -15.48 12.31
CA GLN A 67 5.72 -14.04 12.55
C GLN A 67 4.59 -13.45 11.68
N PRO A 68 3.81 -12.50 12.23
CA PRO A 68 2.67 -11.91 11.52
C PRO A 68 3.03 -11.30 10.16
N VAL A 69 4.20 -10.67 10.05
CA VAL A 69 4.68 -10.05 8.79
C VAL A 69 4.85 -11.07 7.67
N LEU A 70 5.37 -12.26 7.97
CA LEU A 70 5.53 -13.35 6.99
C LEU A 70 4.18 -13.97 6.62
N LYS A 71 3.30 -14.17 7.60
CA LYS A 71 1.92 -14.63 7.34
C LYS A 71 1.14 -13.65 6.46
N LEU A 72 1.26 -12.35 6.72
CA LEU A 72 0.66 -11.29 5.92
C LEU A 72 1.19 -11.30 4.49
N LEU A 73 2.52 -11.42 4.33
CA LEU A 73 3.16 -11.47 3.02
C LEU A 73 2.66 -12.67 2.20
N VAL A 74 2.60 -13.86 2.81
CA VAL A 74 2.06 -15.06 2.15
C VAL A 74 0.58 -14.89 1.80
N ALA A 75 -0.22 -14.29 2.68
CA ALA A 75 -1.64 -14.05 2.43
C ALA A 75 -1.85 -13.06 1.27
N ALA A 76 -1.09 -11.96 1.25
CA ALA A 76 -1.12 -10.99 0.16
C ALA A 76 -0.70 -11.64 -1.17
N ALA A 77 0.37 -12.45 -1.15
CA ALA A 77 0.89 -13.13 -2.32
C ALA A 77 -0.06 -14.17 -2.94
N LYS A 78 -0.99 -14.72 -2.14
CA LYS A 78 -2.03 -15.64 -2.61
C LYS A 78 -3.22 -14.95 -3.26
N SER A 79 -3.36 -13.63 -3.09
CA SER A 79 -4.47 -12.88 -3.68
C SER A 79 -4.28 -12.74 -5.19
N GLN A 80 -5.30 -13.14 -5.96
CA GLN A 80 -5.35 -12.93 -7.42
C GLN A 80 -5.28 -11.44 -7.83
N TYR A 81 -5.61 -10.55 -6.90
CA TYR A 81 -5.58 -9.10 -7.10
C TYR A 81 -4.25 -8.48 -6.66
N CYS A 82 -3.29 -9.24 -6.12
CA CYS A 82 -1.98 -8.72 -5.80
C CYS A 82 -1.10 -8.73 -7.06
N ALA A 83 -0.59 -7.56 -7.45
CA ALA A 83 0.37 -7.44 -8.55
C ALA A 83 1.80 -7.70 -8.08
N GLN A 84 2.18 -7.14 -6.93
CA GLN A 84 3.51 -7.23 -6.34
C GLN A 84 3.47 -6.85 -4.86
N ILE A 85 4.53 -7.19 -4.13
CA ILE A 85 4.72 -6.83 -2.72
C ILE A 85 6.03 -6.05 -2.59
N ILE A 86 5.96 -4.88 -1.98
CA ILE A 86 7.12 -4.07 -1.60
C ILE A 86 7.27 -4.14 -0.08
N VAL A 87 8.40 -4.65 0.38
CA VAL A 87 8.75 -4.70 1.80
C VAL A 87 9.71 -3.56 2.10
N LEU A 88 9.24 -2.59 2.87
CA LEU A 88 10.08 -1.51 3.39
C LEU A 88 10.77 -2.01 4.65
N TRP A 89 12.05 -2.36 4.53
CA TRP A 89 12.88 -2.89 5.60
C TRP A 89 13.41 -1.74 6.45
N ASN A 90 12.77 -1.52 7.60
CA ASN A 90 13.13 -0.51 8.58
C ASN A 90 13.43 -1.18 9.93
N CYS A 91 14.26 -2.21 9.86
CA CYS A 91 14.75 -2.93 11.03
C CYS A 91 16.25 -2.69 11.16
N ASP A 92 16.73 -2.45 12.38
CA ASP A 92 18.16 -2.22 12.65
C ASP A 92 19.04 -3.46 12.38
N LYS A 93 18.41 -4.61 12.07
CA LYS A 93 19.11 -5.85 11.72
C LYS A 93 19.26 -5.97 10.19
N PRO A 94 20.33 -6.64 9.73
CA PRO A 94 20.54 -6.84 8.30
C PRO A 94 19.40 -7.60 7.64
N LEU A 95 19.25 -7.40 6.34
CA LEU A 95 18.30 -8.13 5.52
C LEU A 95 18.39 -9.64 5.74
N PRO A 96 17.24 -10.32 5.95
CA PRO A 96 17.19 -11.77 6.02
C PRO A 96 17.69 -12.39 4.71
N ALA A 97 18.48 -13.45 4.82
CA ALA A 97 18.93 -14.22 3.67
C ALA A 97 17.75 -14.74 2.83
N LYS A 98 17.96 -14.93 1.52
CA LYS A 98 16.92 -15.31 0.55
C LYS A 98 16.07 -16.51 0.97
N HIS A 99 16.64 -17.51 1.63
CA HIS A 99 15.93 -18.71 2.10
C HIS A 99 14.89 -18.44 3.21
N ARG A 100 14.97 -17.30 3.90
CA ARG A 100 13.99 -16.94 4.95
C ARG A 100 12.73 -16.29 4.39
N TRP A 101 12.78 -15.82 3.16
CA TRP A 101 11.62 -15.28 2.48
C TRP A 101 10.76 -16.42 1.94
N PRO A 102 9.43 -16.36 2.09
CA PRO A 102 8.57 -17.41 1.58
C PRO A 102 8.54 -17.37 0.05
N ALA A 103 8.38 -18.53 -0.57
CA ALA A 103 8.14 -18.59 -2.00
C ALA A 103 6.76 -17.99 -2.32
N THR A 104 6.74 -16.96 -3.15
CA THR A 104 5.52 -16.25 -3.55
C THR A 104 5.29 -16.35 -5.06
N ALA A 105 4.03 -16.40 -5.48
CA ALA A 105 3.65 -16.37 -6.89
C ALA A 105 3.76 -14.96 -7.51
N VAL A 106 3.75 -13.93 -6.66
CA VAL A 106 3.95 -12.52 -7.05
C VAL A 106 5.36 -12.05 -6.69
N PRO A 107 5.93 -11.08 -7.44
CA PRO A 107 7.22 -10.50 -7.11
C PRO A 107 7.24 -9.87 -5.71
N VAL A 108 8.32 -10.10 -4.97
CA VAL A 108 8.60 -9.45 -3.68
C VAL A 108 9.87 -8.64 -3.83
N ILE A 109 9.74 -7.32 -3.64
CA ILE A 109 10.85 -6.36 -3.70
C ILE A 109 11.10 -5.90 -2.27
N VAL A 110 12.37 -5.86 -1.86
CA VAL A 110 12.75 -5.37 -0.53
C VAL A 110 13.56 -4.09 -0.70
N ILE A 111 13.15 -3.03 -0.03
CA ILE A 111 13.80 -1.72 -0.03
C ILE A 111 14.27 -1.45 1.39
N GLU A 112 15.57 -1.26 1.59
CA GLU A 112 16.12 -0.83 2.87
C GLU A 112 15.82 0.65 3.09
N GLY A 113 15.36 1.00 4.29
CA GLY A 113 15.29 2.40 4.70
C GLY A 113 16.68 3.00 4.85
N GLU A 114 16.81 4.32 4.68
CA GLU A 114 18.04 5.01 5.06
C GLU A 114 18.33 4.76 6.53
N SER A 115 19.42 4.06 6.83
CA SER A 115 19.94 3.96 8.20
C SER A 115 20.34 5.35 8.65
N LYS A 116 19.82 5.82 9.80
CA LYS A 116 20.36 7.03 10.42
C LYS A 116 21.89 6.86 10.61
N PRO A 117 22.70 7.85 10.18
CA PRO A 117 24.14 7.81 10.38
C PRO A 117 24.52 7.83 11.86
#